data_AF-N1Z745-F1
#
_entry.id   AF-N1Z745-F1
#
_cell.length_a   1.000
_cell.length_b   1.000
_cell.length_c   1.000
_cell.angle_alpha   90.00
_cell.angle_beta   90.00
_cell.angle_gamma   90.00
#
_symmetry.space_group_name_H-M   'P 1'
#
loop_
_entity.id
_entity.type
_entity.pdbx_description
1 polymer ?
#
loop_
_entity_poly.entity_id
_entity_poly.type
_entity_poly.pdbx_seq_one_letter_code
_entity_poly.pdbx_strand_id
1 'polypeptide(L)' 'MINLICKGSIESMENEKVGVVSVVFISYDADISKQKLQEYIKNDTESIYMLYCVPLDTDLATLEHYPSIAVTKKDLM' A
#
# COMPACT_ATOMS: atom_id res chain seq x y z
N MET A 1 0.80 1.97 -18.53
CA MET A 1 0.23 1.83 -17.18
C MET A 1 1.37 1.91 -16.18
N ILE A 2 1.12 2.48 -15.02
CA ILE A 2 2.06 2.60 -13.92
C ILE A 2 1.64 1.65 -12.80
N ASN A 3 2.62 1.06 -12.16
CA ASN A 3 2.45 0.19 -11.01
C ASN A 3 2.78 0.96 -9.74
N LEU A 4 1.90 0.89 -8.74
CA LEU A 4 2.10 1.43 -7.40
C LEU A 4 2.08 0.30 -6.39
N ILE A 5 3.01 0.30 -5.44
CA ILE A 5 2.92 -0.53 -4.25
C ILE A 5 2.49 0.35 -3.09
N CYS A 6 1.33 0.03 -2.51
CA CYS A 6 0.84 0.62 -1.28
C CYS A 6 1.19 -0.29 -0.10
N LYS A 7 1.64 0.31 1.00
CA LYS A 7 1.88 -0.34 2.29
C LYS A 7 0.87 0.20 3.30
N GLY A 8 0.14 -0.69 3.94
CA GLY A 8 -0.65 -0.42 5.13
C GLY A 8 0.08 -0.96 6.36
N SER A 9 0.34 -0.11 7.33
CA SER A 9 1.01 -0.46 8.59
C SER A 9 0.33 0.19 9.79
N ILE A 10 0.59 -0.36 10.97
CA ILE A 10 0.18 0.23 12.24
C ILE A 10 1.41 0.87 12.86
N GLU A 11 1.33 2.17 13.13
CA GLU A 11 2.39 2.92 13.81
C GLU A 11 1.94 3.30 15.22
N SER A 12 2.87 3.23 16.17
CA SER A 12 2.61 3.70 17.55
C SER A 12 3.10 5.13 17.69
N MET A 13 2.18 6.05 17.93
CA MET A 13 2.41 7.49 18.12
C MET A 13 2.07 7.84 19.57
N GLU A 14 3.09 8.18 20.37
CA GLU A 14 2.95 8.54 21.79
C GLU A 14 2.05 7.58 22.60
N ASN A 15 0.74 7.84 22.64
CA ASN A 15 -0.28 7.09 23.39
C ASN A 15 -1.33 6.39 22.52
N GLU A 16 -1.21 6.40 21.19
CA GLU A 16 -2.17 5.78 20.27
C GLU A 16 -1.50 4.97 19.16
N LYS A 17 -2.23 3.96 18.66
CA LYS A 17 -1.88 3.24 17.44
C LYS A 17 -2.65 3.87 16.29
N VAL A 18 -1.96 4.18 15.20
CA VAL A 18 -2.54 4.81 14.01
C VAL A 18 -2.29 3.91 12.80
N GLY A 19 -3.33 3.77 11.96
CA GLY A 19 -3.22 3.10 10.67
C GLY A 19 -2.64 4.05 9.64
N VAL A 20 -1.50 3.69 9.05
CA VAL A 20 -0.84 4.49 8.02
C VAL A 20 -0.87 3.74 6.70
N VAL A 21 -1.32 4.43 5.65
CA VAL A 21 -1.25 3.94 4.28
C VAL A 21 -0.27 4.82 3.51
N SER A 22 0.75 4.20 2.92
CA SER A 22 1.82 4.88 2.20
C SER A 22 2.06 4.27 0.82
N VAL A 23 2.46 5.08 -0.15
CA VAL A 23 3.00 4.58 -1.42
C VAL A 23 4.50 4.39 -1.26
N VAL A 24 4.98 3.16 -1.40
CA VAL A 24 6.37 2.79 -1.11
C VAL A 24 7.19 2.50 -2.36
N PHE A 25 6.54 2.27 -3.50
CA PHE A 25 7.22 2.02 -4.77
C PHE A 25 6.35 2.40 -5.97
N ILE A 26 6.96 2.92 -7.02
CA ILE A 26 6.31 3.29 -8.28
C ILE A 26 7.20 2.87 -9.45
N SER A 27 6.64 2.21 -10.47
CA SER A 27 7.38 1.85 -11.69
C SER A 27 6.47 1.63 -12.90
N TYR A 28 7.02 1.81 -14.10
CA TYR A 28 6.37 1.34 -15.34
C TYR A 28 6.69 -0.13 -15.66
N ASP A 29 7.70 -0.70 -15.01
CA ASP A 29 8.17 -2.06 -15.23
C ASP A 29 7.41 -3.05 -14.32
N ALA A 30 6.70 -3.98 -14.94
CA ALA A 30 5.88 -4.97 -14.24
C ALA A 30 6.71 -6.03 -13.49
N ASP A 31 7.86 -6.41 -14.02
CA ASP A 31 8.70 -7.46 -13.43
C ASP A 31 9.44 -6.92 -12.21
N ILE A 32 9.98 -5.70 -12.30
CA ILE A 32 10.59 -5.02 -11.15
C ILE A 32 9.54 -4.80 -10.04
N SER A 33 8.31 -4.41 -10.41
CA SER A 33 7.23 -4.19 -9.44
C SER A 33 6.87 -5.47 -8.68
N LYS A 34 6.77 -6.62 -9.37
CA LYS A 34 6.51 -7.92 -8.75
C LYS A 34 7.66 -8.36 -7.83
N GLN A 35 8.90 -8.19 -8.28
CA GLN A 35 10.08 -8.51 -7.47
C GLN A 35 10.12 -7.69 -6.19
N LYS A 36 9.86 -6.37 -6.29
CA LYS A 36 9.81 -5.49 -5.12
C LYS A 36 8.68 -5.82 -4.15
N LEU A 37 7.50 -6.17 -4.66
CA LEU A 37 6.40 -6.63 -3.80
C LEU A 37 6.78 -7.87 -2.99
N GLN A 38 7.40 -8.88 -3.65
CA GLN A 38 7.85 -10.10 -2.98
C GLN A 38 8.93 -9.81 -1.92
N GLU A 39 9.87 -8.91 -2.23
CA GLU A 39 10.89 -8.47 -1.29
C GLU A 39 10.28 -7.82 -0.05
N TYR A 40 9.30 -6.94 -0.21
CA TYR A 40 8.62 -6.28 0.92
C TYR A 40 7.85 -7.25 1.81
N ILE A 41 7.04 -8.13 1.21
CA ILE A 41 6.26 -9.13 1.97
C ILE A 41 7.19 -10.08 2.73
N LYS A 42 8.35 -10.42 2.16
CA LYS A 42 9.35 -11.27 2.82
C LYS A 42 10.01 -10.59 4.01
N ASN A 43 10.27 -9.28 3.92
CA ASN A 43 11.02 -8.53 4.93
C ASN A 43 10.13 -7.99 6.06
N ASP A 44 8.83 -7.85 5.83
CA ASP A 44 7.87 -7.29 6.78
C ASP A 44 6.53 -8.03 6.63
N THR A 45 6.29 -8.97 7.53
CA THR A 45 5.10 -9.83 7.55
C THR A 45 3.93 -9.24 8.32
N GLU A 46 4.15 -8.14 9.06
CA GLU A 46 3.11 -7.48 9.86
C GLU A 46 2.33 -6.47 9.01
N SER A 47 3.00 -5.80 8.10
CA SER A 47 2.38 -4.84 7.19
C SER A 47 1.69 -5.53 6.01
N ILE A 48 0.65 -4.87 5.50
CA ILE A 48 -0.10 -5.31 4.31
C ILE A 48 0.44 -4.55 3.10
N TYR A 49 0.79 -5.28 2.05
CA TYR A 49 1.24 -4.70 0.79
C TYR A 49 0.26 -5.01 -0.34
N MET A 50 -0.03 -4.01 -1.18
CA MET A 50 -0.91 -4.16 -2.35
C MET A 50 -0.26 -3.53 -3.58
N LEU A 51 -0.32 -4.22 -4.71
CA LEU A 51 0.17 -3.75 -6.00
C LEU A 51 -1.02 -3.34 -6.87
N TYR A 52 -0.99 -2.09 -7.34
CA TYR A 52 -2.00 -1.52 -8.22
C TYR A 52 -1.41 -1.18 -9.57
N CYS A 53 -2.17 -1.41 -10.63
CA CYS A 53 -1.82 -1.04 -11.99
C CYS A 53 -2.87 -0.07 -12.53
N VAL A 54 -2.45 1.15 -12.86
CA VAL A 54 -3.36 2.24 -13.27
C VAL A 54 -2.73 3.05 -14.42
N PRO A 55 -3.50 3.77 -15.25
CA PRO A 55 -2.94 4.79 -16.14
C PRO A 55 -2.26 5.92 -15.36
N LEU A 56 -1.22 6.56 -15.94
CA LEU A 56 -0.40 7.58 -15.28
C LEU A 56 -1.23 8.77 -14.74
N ASP A 57 -2.16 9.27 -15.56
CA ASP A 57 -2.95 10.47 -15.27
C ASP A 57 -4.33 10.14 -14.69
N THR A 58 -4.46 8.98 -14.03
CA THR A 58 -5.72 8.56 -13.40
C THR A 58 -5.92 9.31 -12.10
N ASP A 59 -7.02 10.05 -11.98
CA ASP A 59 -7.45 10.62 -10.71
C ASP A 59 -7.98 9.51 -9.78
N LEU A 60 -7.11 9.04 -8.88
CA LEU A 60 -7.41 7.96 -7.95
C LEU A 60 -8.54 8.30 -6.96
N ALA A 61 -8.86 9.59 -6.76
CA ALA A 61 -9.98 10.00 -5.90
C ALA A 61 -11.36 9.71 -6.51
N THR A 62 -11.42 9.42 -7.81
CA THR A 62 -12.68 9.23 -8.55
C THR A 62 -13.03 7.77 -8.80
N LEU A 63 -12.20 6.81 -8.38
CA LEU A 63 -12.43 5.38 -8.59
C LEU A 63 -13.55 4.86 -7.68
N GLU A 64 -14.56 4.20 -8.25
CA GLU A 64 -15.69 3.57 -7.51
C GLU A 64 -15.22 2.53 -6.49
N HIS A 65 -14.13 1.84 -6.80
CA HIS A 65 -13.48 0.91 -5.90
C HIS A 65 -12.09 1.43 -5.57
N TYR A 66 -11.85 1.63 -4.28
CA TYR A 66 -10.54 2.03 -3.82
C TYR A 66 -9.52 0.90 -4.01
N PRO A 67 -8.34 1.22 -4.53
CA PRO A 67 -7.12 0.56 -4.14
C PRO A 67 -6.74 0.97 -2.70
N SER A 68 -7.58 0.65 -1.69
CA SER A 68 -7.36 1.04 -0.29
C SER A 68 -7.18 -0.15 0.62
N ILE A 69 -6.30 0.04 1.61
CA ILE A 69 -6.24 -0.78 2.81
C ILE A 69 -7.14 -0.09 3.84
N ALA A 70 -8.25 -0.73 4.22
CA ALA A 70 -9.09 -0.26 5.30
C ALA A 70 -8.45 -0.64 6.64
N VAL A 71 -8.10 0.36 7.47
CA VAL A 71 -7.64 0.14 8.84
C VAL A 71 -8.75 0.57 9.79
N THR A 72 -9.31 -0.37 10.54
CA THR A 72 -10.38 -0.12 11.50
C THR A 72 -9.83 0.07 12.90
N LYS A 73 -10.64 0.66 13.81
CA LYS A 73 -10.26 0.76 15.23
C LYS A 73 -9.90 -0.58 15.86
N LYS A 74 -10.49 -1.68 15.39
CA LYS A 74 -10.20 -3.04 15.90
C LYS A 74 -8.79 -3.49 15.49
N ASP A 75 -8.34 -3.10 14.30
CA ASP A 75 -6.98 -3.42 13.84
C ASP A 75 -5.93 -2.65 14.66
N LEU A 76 -6.32 -1.51 15.24
CA LEU A 76 -5.48 -0.67 16.11
C LEU A 76 -5.48 -1.09 17.59
N MET A 77 -6.20 -2.14 17.99
CA MET A 77 -6.25 -2.60 19.39
C MET A 77 -5.13 -3.61 19.66
#